data_AF-A0A973XN10-F1
#
_entry.id   AF-A0A973XN10-F1
#
_cell.length_a   1.000
_cell.length_b   1.000
_cell.length_c   1.000
_cell.angle_alpha   90.00
_cell.angle_beta   90.00
_cell.angle_gamma   90.00
#
_symmetry.space_group_name_H-M   'P 1'
#
loop_
_entity.id
_entity.type
_entity.pdbx_description
1 polymer ?
#
loop_
_entity_poly.entity_id
_entity_poly.type
_entity_poly.pdbx_seq_one_letter_code
_entity_poly.pdbx_strand_id
1 'polypeptide(L)'
;MAIQASQLVADVLHQAPETLRVFLDHRMRCIGCPIASFHTVADACREHGLDPARVLADLHAVILVAPHGEDVGCNERSELHR
;
A
#
# COMPACT_ATOMS: atom_id res chain seq x y z
N MET A 1 13.78 4.89 -7.69
CA MET A 1 13.75 3.88 -6.61
C MET A 1 12.80 2.77 -7.06
N ALA A 2 13.16 1.49 -6.94
CA ALA A 2 12.33 0.40 -7.50
C ALA A 2 11.69 -0.42 -6.38
N ILE A 3 10.36 -0.41 -6.31
CA ILE A 3 9.60 -1.22 -5.33
C ILE A 3 9.75 -2.70 -5.64
N GLN A 4 10.03 -3.52 -4.62
CA GLN A 4 10.23 -4.97 -4.73
C GLN A 4 9.12 -5.76 -4.03
N ALA A 5 8.88 -7.00 -4.48
CA ALA A 5 7.88 -7.89 -3.88
C ALA A 5 8.18 -8.24 -2.41
N SER A 6 9.45 -8.19 -2.00
CA SER A 6 9.92 -8.50 -0.65
C SER A 6 9.76 -7.35 0.34
N GLN A 7 9.37 -6.16 -0.11
CA GLN A 7 9.14 -5.02 0.79
C GLN A 7 7.79 -5.18 1.49
N LEU A 8 7.72 -4.66 2.72
CA LEU A 8 6.46 -4.56 3.45
C LEU A 8 5.55 -3.59 2.72
N VAL A 9 4.25 -3.92 2.69
CA VAL A 9 3.26 -3.03 2.10
C VAL A 9 3.21 -1.69 2.85
N ALA A 10 3.42 -1.69 4.17
CA ALA A 10 3.51 -0.47 4.96
C ALA A 10 4.68 0.43 4.54
N ASP A 11 5.86 -0.15 4.28
CA ASP A 11 7.03 0.62 3.80
C ASP A 11 6.77 1.21 2.42
N VAL A 12 6.15 0.43 1.53
CA VAL A 12 5.77 0.89 0.18
C VAL A 12 4.80 2.08 0.26
N LEU A 13 3.78 2.00 1.10
CA LEU A 13 2.80 3.07 1.30
C LEU A 13 3.42 4.31 1.98
N HIS A 14 4.40 4.11 2.86
CA HIS A 14 5.13 5.21 3.49
C HIS A 14 6.05 5.92 2.48
N GLN A 15 6.69 5.17 1.58
CA GLN A 15 7.57 5.70 0.54
C GLN A 15 6.80 6.36 -0.61
N ALA A 16 5.62 5.82 -0.95
CA ALA A 16 4.83 6.19 -2.11
C ALA A 16 3.32 6.06 -1.79
N PRO A 17 2.69 7.02 -1.09
CA PRO A 17 1.28 6.94 -0.69
C PRO A 17 0.32 6.84 -1.88
N GLU A 18 0.71 7.33 -3.06
CA GLU A 18 -0.03 7.18 -4.32
C GLU A 18 -0.28 5.72 -4.71
N THR A 19 0.58 4.81 -4.25
CA THR A 19 0.43 3.37 -4.47
C THR A 19 -0.76 2.77 -3.73
N LEU A 20 -1.29 3.45 -2.70
CA LEU A 20 -2.49 3.02 -1.97
C LEU A 20 -3.64 2.73 -2.92
N ARG A 21 -3.81 3.57 -3.96
CA ARG A 21 -4.89 3.39 -4.94
C ARG A 21 -4.77 2.08 -5.69
N VAL A 22 -3.56 1.68 -6.06
CA VAL A 22 -3.28 0.41 -6.76
C VAL A 22 -3.72 -0.77 -5.89
N PHE A 23 -3.34 -0.78 -4.60
CA PHE A 23 -3.74 -1.85 -3.69
C PHE A 23 -5.28 -1.92 -3.50
N LEU A 24 -5.95 -0.77 -3.43
CA LEU A 24 -7.41 -0.69 -3.32
C LEU A 24 -8.12 -1.19 -4.59
N ASP A 25 -7.62 -0.84 -5.77
CA ASP A 25 -8.17 -1.28 -7.06
C ASP A 25 -7.99 -2.80 -7.24
N HIS A 26 -6.88 -3.36 -6.74
CA HIS A 26 -6.65 -4.81 -6.65
C HIS A 26 -7.45 -5.51 -5.53
N ARG A 27 -8.37 -4.80 -4.86
CA ARG A 27 -9.23 -5.34 -3.78
C ARG A 27 -8.45 -5.90 -2.59
N MET A 28 -7.21 -5.48 -2.39
CA MET A 28 -6.44 -5.79 -1.17
C MET A 28 -7.01 -4.98 0.00
N ARG A 29 -8.15 -5.40 0.54
CA ARG A 29 -8.84 -4.70 1.66
C ARG A 29 -8.15 -4.88 3.00
N CYS A 30 -7.17 -5.79 3.08
CA CYS A 30 -6.40 -6.04 4.29
C CYS A 30 -5.61 -4.80 4.76
N ILE A 31 -5.26 -3.87 3.86
CA ILE A 31 -4.43 -2.67 4.11
C ILE A 31 -4.98 -1.75 5.22
N GLY A 32 -6.29 -1.82 5.53
CA GLY A 32 -6.91 -1.03 6.60
C GLY A 32 -6.88 -1.69 8.00
N CYS A 33 -6.36 -2.91 8.14
CA CYS A 33 -6.28 -3.62 9.41
C CYS A 33 -4.86 -3.48 9.98
N PRO A 34 -4.66 -3.07 11.26
CA PRO A 34 -3.34 -2.84 11.84
C PRO A 34 -2.41 -4.08 11.86
N ILE A 35 -2.97 -5.28 11.66
CA ILE A 35 -2.22 -6.54 11.56
C ILE A 35 -1.72 -6.81 10.13
N ALA A 36 -2.38 -6.29 9.10
CA ALA A 36 -2.00 -6.55 7.70
C ALA A 36 -0.79 -5.72 7.24
N SER A 37 -0.38 -4.72 8.01
CA SER A 37 0.81 -3.88 7.77
C SER A 37 2.11 -4.69 7.75
N PHE A 38 2.10 -5.93 8.25
CA PHE A 38 3.28 -6.81 8.32
C PHE A 38 3.44 -7.74 7.11
N HIS A 39 2.51 -7.75 6.15
CA HIS A 39 2.66 -8.56 4.94
C HIS A 39 3.58 -7.88 3.93
N THR A 40 4.43 -8.68 3.29
CA THR A 40 5.15 -8.23 2.10
C THR A 40 4.18 -8.08 0.93
N VAL A 41 4.58 -7.33 -0.10
CA VAL A 41 3.79 -7.26 -1.35
C VAL A 41 3.55 -8.66 -1.92
N ALA A 42 4.55 -9.55 -1.85
CA ALA A 42 4.41 -10.94 -2.26
C ALA A 42 3.37 -11.72 -1.42
N ASP A 43 3.39 -11.57 -0.10
CA ASP A 43 2.43 -12.25 0.79
C ASP A 43 1.01 -11.77 0.54
N ALA A 44 0.82 -10.44 0.41
CA ALA A 44 -0.47 -9.87 0.05
C ALA A 44 -0.98 -10.41 -1.29
N CYS A 45 -0.11 -10.50 -2.30
CA CYS A 45 -0.49 -11.09 -3.59
C CYS A 45 -0.89 -12.56 -3.45
N ARG A 46 -0.14 -13.36 -2.68
CA ARG A 46 -0.43 -14.77 -2.46
C ARG A 46 -1.76 -15.00 -1.73
N GLU A 47 -2.03 -14.23 -0.69
CA GLU A 47 -3.25 -14.34 0.11
C GLU A 47 -4.50 -13.90 -0.65
N HIS A 48 -4.34 -12.95 -1.58
CA HIS A 48 -5.42 -12.46 -2.44
C HIS A 48 -5.50 -13.15 -3.82
N GLY A 49 -4.63 -14.12 -4.12
CA GLY A 49 -4.61 -14.82 -5.39
C GLY A 49 -4.26 -13.93 -6.59
N LEU A 50 -3.44 -12.90 -6.37
CA LEU A 50 -3.01 -11.93 -7.37
C LEU A 50 -1.60 -12.27 -7.89
N ASP A 51 -1.32 -11.84 -9.12
CA ASP A 51 0.02 -11.97 -9.71
C ASP A 51 0.93 -10.84 -9.19
N PRO A 52 1.99 -11.14 -8.41
CA PRO A 52 2.90 -10.13 -7.89
C PRO A 52 3.60 -9.34 -9.00
N ALA A 53 3.87 -9.94 -10.16
CA ALA A 53 4.48 -9.22 -11.28
C ALA A 53 3.55 -8.14 -11.83
N ARG A 54 2.24 -8.43 -11.89
CA ARG A 54 1.24 -7.47 -12.35
C ARG A 54 1.08 -6.31 -11.38
N VAL A 55 0.98 -6.61 -10.09
CA VAL A 55 0.86 -5.58 -9.04
C VAL A 55 2.09 -4.68 -9.03
N LEU A 56 3.30 -5.23 -9.12
CA LEU A 56 4.53 -4.43 -9.19
C LEU A 56 4.58 -3.49 -10.41
N ALA A 57 4.15 -3.98 -11.58
CA ALA A 57 4.09 -3.15 -12.78
C ALA A 57 3.13 -1.96 -12.61
N ASP A 58 1.94 -2.20 -12.02
CA ASP A 58 0.96 -1.15 -11.76
C ASP A 58 1.49 -0.15 -10.71
N LEU A 59 2.17 -0.63 -9.66
CA LEU A 59 2.82 0.23 -8.65
C LEU A 59 3.88 1.14 -9.28
N HIS A 60 4.76 0.58 -10.11
CA HIS A 60 5.81 1.36 -10.79
C HIS A 60 5.20 2.37 -11.77
N ALA A 61 4.12 2.02 -12.45
CA ALA A 61 3.44 2.94 -13.39
C ALA A 61 2.93 4.19 -12.68
N VAL A 62 2.40 4.08 -11.46
CA VAL A 62 1.89 5.23 -10.70
C VAL A 62 3.02 6.11 -10.16
N ILE A 63 4.11 5.51 -9.66
CA ILE A 63 5.28 6.24 -9.16
C ILE A 63 5.94 7.09 -10.26
N LEU A 64 5.94 6.61 -11.50
CA LEU A 64 6.49 7.37 -12.64
C LEU A 64 5.64 8.59 -13.03
N VAL A 65 4.36 8.62 -12.62
CA VAL A 65 3.39 9.65 -13.01
C VAL A 65 3.19 10.71 -11.92
N ALA A 66 3.38 10.36 -10.63
CA ALA A 66 3.18 11.28 -9.51
C ALA A 66 4.51 11.59 -8.79
N PRO A 67 5.10 12.79 -8.96
CA PRO A 67 6.16 13.23 -8.06
C PRO A 67 5.55 13.67 -6.72
N HIS A 68 5.63 12.78 -5.73
CA HIS A 68 5.45 12.98 -4.28
C HIS A 68 4.57 14.16 -3.83
N GLY A 69 3.28 13.87 -3.60
CA GLY A 69 2.35 14.76 -2.89
C GLY A 69 2.03 14.21 -1.51
N GLU A 70 2.39 14.99 -0.50
CA GLU A 70 2.39 14.74 0.94
C GLU A 70 1.01 14.45 1.58
N ASP A 71 1.07 13.91 2.80
CA ASP A 71 0.00 13.75 3.81
C ASP A 71 -0.80 12.42 3.84
N VAL A 72 -0.31 11.47 4.64
CA VAL A 72 -1.17 10.53 5.36
C VAL A 72 -1.35 11.12 6.75
N GLY A 73 -2.29 12.06 6.88
CA GLY A 73 -2.74 12.55 8.16
C GLY A 73 -3.38 11.43 8.99
N CYS A 74 -2.60 10.81 9.88
CA CYS A 74 -3.18 10.15 11.03
C CYS A 74 -3.74 11.23 11.96
N ASN A 75 -5.01 11.61 11.79
CA ASN A 75 -5.76 12.23 12.89
C ASN A 75 -6.64 11.16 13.51
N GLU A 76 -6.02 10.33 14.33
CA GLU A 76 -6.66 9.66 15.45
C GLU A 76 -7.27 10.74 16.37
N ARG A 77 -8.49 11.19 16.02
CA ARG A 77 -9.37 11.97 16.89
C ARG A 77 -9.77 11.11 18.08
N SER A 78 -8.86 10.97 19.03
CA SER A 78 -9.11 10.43 20.35
C SER A 78 -9.47 11.56 21.31
N GLU A 79 -10.47 12.38 20.98
CA GLU A 79 -11.24 13.13 21.98
C GLU A 79 -12.68 13.29 21.51
N LEU A 80 -13.62 13.06 22.44
CA LEU A 80 -15.06 13.34 22.41
C LEU A 80 -16.00 12.19 21.98
N HIS A 81 -16.29 11.28 22.91
CA HIS A 81 -17.66 10.98 23.34
C HIS A 81 -17.62 10.51 24.81
N ARG A 82 -18.56 11.04 25.60
CA ARG A 82 -18.80 10.74 27.02
C ARG A 82 -18.91 9.26 27.34
#